data_AF-A0A3B3INV5-F1
#
_entry.id   AF-A0A3B3INV5-F1
#
_cell.length_a   1.000
_cell.length_b   1.000
_cell.length_c   1.000
_cell.angle_alpha   90.00
_cell.angle_beta   90.00
_cell.angle_gamma   90.00
#
_symmetry.space_group_name_H-M   'P 1'
#
loop_
_entity.id
_entity.type
_entity.pdbx_description
1 polymer ?
#
loop_
_entity_poly.entity_id
_entity_poly.type
_entity_poly.pdbx_seq_one_letter_code
_entity_poly.pdbx_strand_id
1 'polypeptide(L)' 'MEVTRTNFKECLSHVYSAIDEADFLAIDGEFSGISDGPSVSALTNGLDTPEERYVKLKKPYNNVVSLPHTEARRLNLF' A
#
# COMPACT_ATOMS: atom_id res chain seq x y z
N MET A 1 4.91 12.76 10.98
CA MET A 1 5.20 13.85 10.03
C MET A 1 4.38 13.59 8.78
N GLU A 2 3.58 14.53 8.31
CA GLU A 2 2.89 14.35 7.02
C GLU A 2 3.81 14.81 5.88
N VAL A 3 4.22 13.87 5.04
CA VAL A 3 5.05 14.16 3.86
C VAL A 3 4.15 14.16 2.63
N THR A 4 4.08 15.29 1.96
CA THR A 4 3.32 15.50 0.73
C THR A 4 4.23 16.05 -0.35
N ARG A 5 3.71 16.22 -1.57
CA ARG A 5 4.49 16.76 -2.70
C ARG A 5 5.16 18.10 -2.39
N THR A 6 4.54 18.98 -1.59
CA THR A 6 5.04 20.34 -1.36
C THR A 6 6.22 20.39 -0.40
N ASN A 7 6.32 19.46 0.55
CA ASN A 7 7.37 19.46 1.58
C ASN A 7 8.36 18.29 1.44
N PHE A 8 8.16 17.38 0.47
CA PHE A 8 8.99 16.19 0.29
C PHE A 8 10.49 16.48 0.30
N LYS A 9 10.94 17.48 -0.46
CA LYS A 9 12.37 17.82 -0.59
C LYS A 9 12.99 18.28 0.73
N GLU A 10 12.25 19.02 1.54
CA GLU A 10 12.70 19.53 2.83
C GLU A 10 12.71 18.42 3.88
N CYS A 11 11.74 17.50 3.81
CA CYS A 11 11.60 16.38 4.73
C CYS A 11 12.61 15.25 4.45
N LEU A 12 13.17 15.19 3.25
CA LEU A 12 13.97 14.06 2.78
C LEU A 12 15.23 13.81 3.62
N SER A 13 15.90 14.86 4.11
CA SER A 13 17.06 14.71 4.99
C SER A 13 16.69 14.03 6.31
N HIS A 14 15.57 14.42 6.91
CA HIS A 14 15.07 13.80 8.13
C HIS A 14 14.67 12.34 7.93
N VAL A 15 14.09 12.01 6.78
CA VAL A 15 13.77 10.62 6.41
C VAL A 15 15.05 9.78 6.30
N TYR A 16 16.11 10.29 5.66
CA TYR A 16 17.37 9.55 5.57
C TYR A 16 18.01 9.31 6.94
N SER A 17 18.10 10.33 7.79
CA SER A 17 18.65 10.16 9.14
C SER A 17 17.84 9.16 9.96
N ALA A 18 16.50 9.23 9.91
CA ALA A 18 15.64 8.29 10.62
C ALA A 18 15.80 6.84 10.12
N ILE A 19 16.07 6.62 8.84
CA ILE A 19 16.34 5.28 8.28
C ILE A 19 17.69 4.76 8.75
N ASP A 20 18.73 5.61 8.74
CA ASP A 20 20.10 5.23 9.12
C ASP A 20 20.23 4.91 10.61
N GLU A 21 19.47 5.60 11.46
CA GLU A 21 19.49 5.43 12.91
C GLU A 21 18.58 4.30 13.43
N ALA A 22 17.69 3.76 12.60
CA ALA A 22 16.70 2.78 13.02
C ALA A 22 17.21 1.33 12.95
N ASP A 23 16.89 0.53 13.98
CA ASP A 23 17.18 -0.91 13.99
C ASP A 23 16.27 -1.72 13.05
N PHE A 24 15.04 -1.26 12.85
CA PHE A 24 14.06 -1.86 11.94
C PHE A 24 13.03 -0.85 11.44
N LEU A 25 12.36 -1.18 10.34
CA LEU A 25 11.28 -0.37 9.78
C LEU A 25 9.97 -1.15 9.77
N ALA A 26 8.90 -0.50 10.20
CA ALA A 26 7.53 -0.95 10.00
C ALA A 26 6.87 -0.08 8.93
N ILE A 27 6.27 -0.71 7.92
CA ILE A 27 5.59 -0.03 6.83
C ILE A 27 4.15 -0.50 6.74
N ASP A 28 3.26 0.43 6.42
CA ASP A 28 1.86 0.17 6.11
C ASP A 28 1.44 1.08 4.95
N GLY A 29 0.51 0.61 4.13
CA GLY A 29 0.15 1.26 2.87
C GLY A 29 -1.36 1.32 2.69
N GLU A 30 -1.84 2.49 2.32
CA GLU A 30 -3.25 2.68 1.98
C GLU A 30 -3.45 2.51 0.47
N PHE A 31 -4.54 1.87 0.07
CA PHE A 31 -4.84 1.59 -1.33
C PHE A 31 -6.26 2.04 -1.67
N SER A 32 -6.49 2.40 -2.93
CA SER A 32 -7.80 2.83 -3.42
C SER A 32 -8.87 1.72 -3.42
N GLY A 33 -8.47 0.48 -3.18
CA GLY A 33 -9.32 -0.70 -3.10
C GLY A 33 -8.48 -1.97 -2.95
N ILE A 34 -9.14 -3.12 -2.80
CA ILE A 34 -8.47 -4.43 -2.62
C ILE A 34 -8.65 -5.34 -3.87
N SER A 35 -9.69 -5.10 -4.70
CA SER A 35 -9.88 -5.81 -5.98
C SER A 35 -10.90 -5.11 -6.88
N ASP A 36 -10.62 -5.04 -8.19
CA ASP A 36 -11.49 -4.49 -9.24
C ASP A 36 -12.55 -5.52 -9.77
N GLY A 37 -12.89 -6.52 -8.95
CA GLY A 37 -13.64 -7.72 -9.38
C GLY A 37 -14.37 -8.45 -8.24
N PRO A 38 -14.92 -9.66 -8.48
CA PRO A 38 -15.65 -10.40 -7.45
C PRO A 38 -14.77 -10.57 -6.21
N SER A 39 -15.39 -10.63 -5.04
CA SER A 39 -14.72 -10.60 -3.72
C SER A 39 -13.43 -11.43 -3.69
N VAL A 40 -12.41 -10.99 -2.96
CA VAL A 40 -11.13 -11.70 -2.78
C VAL A 40 -11.33 -13.19 -2.41
N SER A 41 -12.44 -13.51 -1.74
CA SER A 41 -12.88 -14.88 -1.42
C SER A 41 -13.29 -15.74 -2.64
N ALA A 42 -13.71 -15.14 -3.75
CA ALA A 42 -14.01 -15.83 -5.01
C ALA A 42 -12.76 -16.00 -5.88
N LEU A 43 -11.74 -15.15 -5.71
CA LEU A 43 -10.50 -15.15 -6.49
C LEU A 43 -9.41 -16.01 -5.85
N THR A 44 -9.35 -16.09 -4.53
CA THR A 44 -8.36 -16.91 -3.81
C THR A 44 -9.08 -18.02 -3.07
N ASN A 45 -8.88 -19.27 -3.52
CA ASN A 45 -9.38 -20.42 -2.79
C ASN A 45 -8.38 -20.75 -1.68
N GLY A 46 -8.84 -21.26 -0.52
CA GLY A 46 -7.97 -21.69 0.57
C GLY A 46 -7.05 -22.87 0.22
N LEU A 47 -7.18 -23.41 -1.01
CA LEU A 47 -6.38 -24.51 -1.56
C LEU A 47 -5.30 -24.04 -2.55
N ASP A 48 -5.24 -22.75 -2.88
CA ASP A 48 -4.25 -22.23 -3.82
C ASP A 48 -2.83 -22.41 -3.26
N THR A 49 -1.91 -22.86 -4.11
CA THR A 49 -0.47 -22.80 -3.82
C THR A 49 0.00 -21.34 -3.71
N PRO A 50 1.13 -21.06 -3.04
CA PRO A 50 1.67 -19.69 -2.97
C PRO A 50 1.87 -19.03 -4.34
N GLU A 51 2.30 -19.80 -5.34
CA GLU A 51 2.48 -19.32 -6.72
C GLU A 51 1.15 -18.96 -7.39
N GLU A 52 0.14 -19.82 -7.29
CA GLU A 52 -1.19 -19.55 -7.84
C GLU A 52 -1.82 -18.31 -7.17
N ARG A 53 -1.66 -18.19 -5.85
CA ARG A 53 -2.12 -17.00 -5.11
C ARG A 53 -1.43 -15.73 -5.62
N TYR A 54 -0.12 -15.77 -5.83
CA TYR A 54 0.62 -14.62 -6.38
C TYR A 54 0.10 -14.23 -7.77
N VAL A 55 -0.09 -15.19 -8.68
CA VAL A 55 -0.58 -14.92 -10.04
C VAL A 55 -1.99 -14.32 -10.02
N LYS A 56 -2.88 -14.83 -9.15
CA LYS A 56 -4.25 -14.34 -9.00
C LYS A 56 -4.32 -12.96 -8.35
N LEU A 57 -3.40 -12.62 -7.43
CA LEU A 57 -3.30 -11.28 -6.84
C LEU A 57 -2.64 -10.28 -7.81
N LYS A 58 -1.67 -10.69 -8.62
CA LYS A 58 -0.95 -9.77 -9.51
C LYS A 58 -1.87 -9.04 -10.51
N LYS A 59 -2.86 -9.72 -11.08
CA LYS A 59 -3.76 -9.15 -12.11
C LYS A 59 -4.69 -8.04 -11.59
N PRO A 60 -5.50 -8.24 -10.54
CA PRO A 60 -6.45 -7.24 -10.07
C PRO A 60 -5.78 -6.04 -9.37
N TYR A 61 -4.59 -6.20 -8.80
CA TYR A 61 -3.87 -5.10 -8.16
C TYR A 61 -3.10 -4.19 -9.14
N ASN A 62 -3.00 -4.55 -10.42
CA ASN A 62 -2.39 -3.67 -11.44
C ASN A 62 -3.17 -2.36 -11.64
N ASN A 63 -4.45 -2.32 -11.29
CA ASN A 63 -5.30 -1.14 -11.40
C ASN A 63 -5.53 -0.42 -10.06
N VAL A 64 -5.01 -0.98 -8.96
CA VAL A 64 -5.14 -0.40 -7.62
C VAL A 64 -3.97 0.53 -7.38
N VAL A 65 -4.25 1.76 -6.92
CA VAL A 65 -3.23 2.77 -6.67
C VAL A 65 -3.02 2.89 -5.16
N SER A 66 -1.75 2.93 -4.73
CA SER A 66 -1.41 3.30 -3.36
C SER A 66 -1.78 4.77 -3.14
N LEU A 67 -2.66 5.03 -2.18
CA LEU A 67 -3.12 6.37 -1.85
C LEU A 67 -2.23 7.00 -0.78
N PRO A 68 -1.93 8.30 -0.88
CA PRO A 68 -1.46 9.04 0.28
C PRO A 68 -2.55 9.05 1.35
N HIS A 69 -2.16 8.94 2.63
CA HIS A 69 -3.07 8.87 3.78
C HIS A 69 -4.13 9.99 3.81
N THR A 70 -3.81 11.19 3.30
CA THR A 70 -4.78 12.30 3.19
C THR A 70 -5.93 12.05 2.23
N GLU A 71 -5.69 11.35 1.12
CA GLU A 71 -6.73 10.99 0.16
C GLU A 71 -7.57 9.79 0.66
N ALA A 72 -6.96 8.86 1.38
CA ALA A 72 -7.67 7.75 2.03
C ALA A 72 -8.72 8.25 3.05
N ARG A 73 -8.38 9.26 3.86
CA ARG A 73 -9.34 9.90 4.78
C ARG A 73 -10.49 10.64 4.08
N ARG A 74 -10.23 11.30 2.94
CA ARG A 74 -11.28 11.98 2.17
C ARG A 74 -12.33 11.03 1.63
N LEU A 75 -11.94 9.78 1.38
CA LEU A 75 -12.81 8.74 0.84
C LEU A 75 -13.53 7.92 1.94
N ASN A 76 -13.41 8.30 3.23
CA ASN A 76 -13.99 7.57 4.37
C ASN A 76 -13.62 6.07 4.38
N LEU A 77 -12.42 5.73 3.92
CA LEU A 77 -11.93 4.36 3.99
C LEU A 77 -11.53 3.97 5.43
N PHE A 78 -11.38 4.97 6.32
CA PHE A 78 -11.07 4.86 7.74
C PHE A 78 -11.70 6.01 8.53
#